data_AF-A0A521TD13-F1
#
_entry.id   AF-A0A521TD13-F1
#
_cell.length_a   1.000
_cell.length_b   1.000
_cell.length_c   1.000
_cell.angle_alpha   90.00
_cell.angle_beta   90.00
_cell.angle_gamma   90.00
#
_symmetry.space_group_name_H-M   'P 1'
#
loop_
_entity.id
_entity.type
_entity.pdbx_description
1 polymer ?
#
loop_
_entity_poly.entity_id
_entity_poly.type
_entity_poly.pdbx_seq_one_letter_code
_entity_poly.pdbx_strand_id
1 'polypeptide(L)' 'MEQIKELVLKGKTLLESGNLEEALGYFEQALLLNQSDPELWNFKAVTLRSLGRYEEALECFNKSLEIDPRDKYAS' A
#
# COMPACT_ATOMS: atom_id res chain seq x y z
N MET A 1 -14.57 8.88 1.95
CA MET A 1 -14.06 8.61 0.58
C MET A 1 -13.01 9.63 0.14
N GLU A 2 -13.23 10.93 0.30
CA GLU A 2 -12.18 11.94 -0.01
C GLU A 2 -10.92 11.80 0.85
N GLN A 3 -11.09 11.46 2.14
CA GLN A 3 -9.96 11.30 3.05
C GLN A 3 -9.01 10.16 2.67
N ILE A 4 -9.53 9.00 2.22
CA ILE A 4 -8.68 7.90 1.73
C ILE A 4 -7.89 8.34 0.50
N LYS A 5 -8.54 9.03 -0.45
CA LYS A 5 -7.87 9.54 -1.65
C LYS A 5 -6.76 10.53 -1.31
N GLU A 6 -6.97 11.41 -0.33
CA GLU A 6 -5.95 12.34 0.14
C GLU A 6 -4.75 11.60 0.76
N LEU A 7 -5.00 10.61 1.63
CA LEU A 7 -3.95 9.79 2.23
C LEU A 7 -3.14 9.05 1.17
N VAL A 8 -3.81 8.43 0.19
CA VAL A 8 -3.16 7.73 -0.93
C VAL A 8 -2.33 8.70 -1.77
N LEU A 9 -2.84 9.90 -2.07
CA LEU A 9 -2.10 10.89 -2.85
C LEU A 9 -0.82 11.35 -2.14
N LYS A 10 -0.90 11.60 -0.82
CA LYS A 10 0.28 11.93 -0.01
C LYS A 10 1.28 10.78 0.02
N GLY A 11 0.80 9.55 0.28
CA GLY A 11 1.62 8.34 0.27
C GLY A 11 2.36 8.14 -1.05
N LYS A 12 1.67 8.30 -2.19
CA LYS A 12 2.28 8.18 -3.53
C LYS A 12 3.34 9.25 -3.77
N THR A 13 3.05 10.51 -3.43
CA THR A 13 4.02 11.61 -3.58
C THR A 13 5.29 11.35 -2.76
N LEU A 14 5.14 10.84 -1.54
CA LEU A 14 6.27 10.53 -0.66
C LEU A 14 7.05 9.30 -1.15
N LEU A 15 6.36 8.28 -1.66
CA LEU A 15 6.97 7.11 -2.29
C LEU A 15 7.86 7.52 -3.48
N GLU A 16 7.33 8.38 -4.36
CA GLU A 16 8.09 8.95 -5.50
C GLU A 16 9.28 9.81 -5.06
N SER A 17 9.16 10.47 -3.90
CA SER A 17 10.22 11.30 -3.31
C SER A 17 11.26 10.49 -2.51
N GLY A 18 11.07 9.17 -2.37
CA GLY A 18 11.94 8.30 -1.58
C GLY A 18 11.74 8.37 -0.06
N ASN A 19 10.73 9.10 0.42
CA ASN A 19 10.36 9.17 1.83
C ASN A 19 9.48 7.96 2.21
N LEU A 20 10.08 6.78 2.14
CA LEU A 20 9.35 5.51 2.16
C LEU A 20 8.65 5.21 3.49
N GLU A 21 9.28 5.50 4.63
CA GLU A 21 8.65 5.27 5.95
C GLU A 21 7.41 6.14 6.16
N GLU A 22 7.46 7.39 5.71
CA GLU A 22 6.31 8.29 5.81
C GLU A 22 5.20 7.86 4.84
N ALA A 23 5.56 7.47 3.61
CA ALA A 23 4.63 6.90 2.65
C ALA A 23 3.89 5.67 3.21
N LEU A 24 4.63 4.78 3.87
CA LEU A 24 4.08 3.59 4.52
C LEU A 24 3.02 3.98 5.56
N GLY A 25 3.33 4.97 6.41
CA GLY A 25 2.39 5.46 7.42
C GLY A 25 1.08 6.02 6.84
N TYR A 26 1.13 6.65 5.66
CA TYR A 26 -0.09 7.11 4.97
C TYR A 26 -0.92 5.95 4.42
N PHE A 27 -0.29 4.93 3.83
CA PHE A 27 -1.00 3.75 3.33
C PHE A 27 -1.60 2.92 4.47
N GLU A 28 -0.92 2.82 5.62
CA GLU A 28 -1.47 2.18 6.82
C GLU A 28 -2.69 2.92 7.36
N GLN A 29 -2.66 4.25 7.40
CA GLN A 29 -3.83 5.05 7.76
C GLN A 29 -4.99 4.85 6.76
N ALA A 30 -4.70 4.78 5.46
CA ALA A 30 -5.72 4.50 4.45
C ALA A 30 -6.34 3.11 4.66
N LEU A 31 -5.52 2.09 4.98
CA LEU A 31 -5.97 0.73 5.28
C LEU A 31 -6.83 0.68 6.54
N LEU A 32 -6.55 1.48 7.58
CA LEU A 32 -7.43 1.57 8.76
C LEU A 32 -8.85 2.04 8.41
N LEU A 33 -8.99 2.84 7.34
CA LEU A 33 -10.28 3.33 6.85
C LEU A 33 -10.95 2.37 5.85
N ASN A 34 -10.17 1.61 5.08
CA ASN A 34 -10.68 0.62 4.13
C ASN A 34 -9.70 -0.55 3.96
N GLN A 35 -9.95 -1.66 4.65
CA GLN A 35 -9.11 -2.86 4.57
C GLN A 35 -9.44 -3.75 3.37
N SER A 36 -10.57 -3.50 2.70
CA SER A 36 -11.07 -4.32 1.59
C SER A 36 -10.68 -3.76 0.22
N ASP A 37 -9.73 -2.81 0.19
CA ASP A 37 -9.21 -2.23 -1.05
C ASP A 37 -7.87 -2.89 -1.41
N PRO A 38 -7.81 -3.71 -2.47
CA PRO A 38 -6.56 -4.36 -2.89
C PRO A 38 -5.49 -3.32 -3.29
N GLU A 39 -5.88 -2.16 -3.82
CA GLU A 39 -4.92 -1.12 -4.24
C GLU A 39 -4.09 -0.60 -3.04
N LEU A 40 -4.70 -0.46 -1.87
CA LEU A 40 -4.02 -0.01 -0.66
C LEU A 40 -2.99 -1.03 -0.15
N TRP A 41 -3.31 -2.32 -0.25
CA TRP A 41 -2.38 -3.39 0.07
C TRP A 41 -1.19 -3.42 -0.89
N ASN A 42 -1.42 -3.18 -2.18
CA ASN A 42 -0.33 -3.04 -3.16
C ASN A 42 0.56 -1.83 -2.87
N PHE A 43 -0.01 -0.66 -2.55
CA PHE A 43 0.79 0.51 -2.21
C PHE A 43 1.67 0.26 -0.98
N LYS A 44 1.11 -0.37 0.06
CA LYS A 44 1.88 -0.81 1.22
C LYS A 44 2.97 -1.81 0.84
N ALA A 45 2.66 -2.82 0.02
CA ALA A 45 3.60 -3.84 -0.43
C ALA A 45 4.78 -3.24 -1.22
N VAL A 46 4.50 -2.37 -2.19
CA VAL A 46 5.53 -1.69 -3.00
C VAL A 46 6.44 -0.81 -2.11
N THR A 47 5.85 -0.14 -1.13
CA THR A 47 6.61 0.70 -0.18
C THR A 47 7.52 -0.15 0.71
N LEU A 48 7.01 -1.26 1.27
CA LEU A 48 7.79 -2.21 2.07
C LEU A 48 8.91 -2.87 1.26
N ARG A 49 8.63 -3.25 0.00
CA ARG A 49 9.65 -3.76 -0.93
C ARG A 49 10.76 -2.74 -1.15
N SER A 50 10.40 -1.46 -1.29
CA SER A 50 11.36 -0.37 -1.48
C SER A 50 12.21 -0.11 -0.22
N LEU A 51 11.67 -0.40 0.97
CA LEU A 51 12.38 -0.39 2.25
C LEU A 51 13.25 -1.65 2.49
N GLY A 52 13.20 -2.64 1.59
CA GLY A 52 13.89 -3.91 1.75
C GLY A 52 13.20 -4.90 2.71
N ARG A 53 11.95 -4.62 3.10
CA ARG A 53 11.12 -5.47 3.97
C ARG A 53 10.31 -6.45 3.11
N TYR A 54 11.01 -7.40 2.48
CA TYR A 54 10.45 -8.24 1.42
C TYR A 54 9.38 -9.22 1.91
N GLU A 55 9.55 -9.79 3.11
CA GLU A 55 8.60 -10.75 3.69
C GLU A 55 7.25 -10.07 3.94
N GLU A 56 7.26 -8.88 4.54
CA GLU A 56 6.04 -8.10 4.82
C GLU A 56 5.39 -7.58 3.53
N ALA A 57 6.19 -7.25 2.51
CA ALA A 57 5.67 -6.89 1.19
C ALA A 57 4.92 -8.06 0.55
N LEU A 58 5.47 -9.28 0.64
CA LEU A 58 4.84 -10.48 0.11
C LEU A 58 3.52 -10.78 0.83
N GLU A 59 3.47 -10.62 2.16
CA GLU A 59 2.22 -10.74 2.92
C GLU A 59 1.16 -9.75 2.44
N CYS A 60 1.55 -8.51 2.17
CA CYS A 60 0.63 -7.50 1.66
C CYS A 60 0.13 -7.82 0.24
N PHE A 61 1.00 -8.31 -0.65
CA PHE A 61 0.56 -8.77 -1.99
C PHE A 61 -0.39 -9.96 -1.91
N ASN A 62 -0.13 -10.92 -1.01
CA ASN A 62 -1.04 -12.02 -0.76
C ASN A 62 -2.40 -11.54 -0.25
N LYS A 63 -2.42 -10.55 0.66
CA LYS A 63 -3.66 -9.92 1.13
C LYS A 63 -4.43 -9.26 -0.01
N SER A 64 -3.74 -8.61 -0.94
CA SER A 64 -4.36 -8.04 -2.13
C SER A 64 -5.06 -9.11 -2.98
N LEU A 65 -4.39 -10.24 -3.22
CA LEU A 65 -4.92 -11.38 -3.96
C LEU A 65 -6.03 -12.14 -3.22
N GLU A 66 -6.03 -12.15 -1.88
CA GLU A 66 -7.13 -12.68 -1.08
C GLU A 66 -8.43 -11.86 -1.29
N ILE A 67 -8.29 -10.54 -1.48
CA ILE A 67 -9.42 -9.62 -1.69
C ILE A 67 -9.88 -9.63 -3.15
N ASP A 68 -8.94 -9.47 -4.09
CA ASP A 68 -9.19 -9.61 -5.52
C ASP A 68 -8.17 -10.58 -6.14
N PRO A 69 -8.55 -11.85 -6.37
CA PRO A 69 -7.69 -12.84 -7.00
C PRO A 69 -7.22 -12.49 -8.42
N ARG A 70 -7.81 -11.47 -9.06
CA ARG A 70 -7.43 -10.98 -10.39
C ARG A 70 -6.58 -9.71 -10.34
N ASP A 71 -6.14 -9.31 -9.15
CA ASP A 71 -5.28 -8.15 -8.99
C ASP A 71 -3.91 -8.38 -9.62
N LYS A 72 -3.73 -7.77 -10.80
CA LYS A 72 -2.51 -7.86 -11.59
C LYS A 72 -1.34 -7.07 -11.01
N TYR A 73 -1.56 -6.24 -9.99
CA TYR A 73 -0.52 -5.41 -9.38
C TYR A 73 0.14 -6.09 -8.18
N ALA A 74 -0.37 -7.24 -7.77
CA ALA A 74 0.21 -8.05 -6.71
C ALA A 74 1.44 -8.83 -7.20
N SER A 75 2.58 -8.14 -7.35
CA SER A 75 3.86 -8.72 -7.81
C SER A 75 5.09 -7.91 -7.41
#